data_AF-A0A835W6Y2-F1
#
_entry.id   AF-A0A835W6Y2-F1
#
_cell.length_a   1.000
_cell.length_b   1.000
_cell.length_c   1.000
_cell.angle_alpha   90.00
_cell.angle_beta   90.00
_cell.angle_gamma   90.00
#
_symmetry.space_group_name_H-M   'P 1'
#
loop_
_entity.id
_entity.type
_entity.pdbx_description
1 polymer ?
#
loop_
_entity_poly.entity_id
_entity_poly.type
_entity_poly.pdbx_seq_one_letter_code
_entity_poly.pdbx_strand_id
1 'polypeptide(L)'
;MNIPGEAAQQLGQLNATSLPGAVNFQDLWAALTKASAGKGEPLLPPLVLGGQEVPQIPAVKSFRVIYGGNAKGGCKCMVLLPGRRSLNVSSLTFLFNAPSCGYNATSAGAGKGPVLMSAVAHYFETCSYGHMSLPPDRNLVLGPIDLTDCSGVGPTMGRYALDGPVPVLRDGELYGLWDLAKEWMRKNRPDLFAERLRFDRKTLMFPLAAGVASLSNMGCPSNSDATGIIPDCLNWVSPAALSSPSPGVADAAALIRSHLLNNGLASPAASRAACGDAGGSDRSSCRTEPYGDPSDPMGTAEPVNAAGGVVCPAAPQSYTSGWAKAMLPLKGTPAAGEGFVPYEVPSMHTAETNFLRIAISQTGVRWAGSRRKQERAVFVSYRVASPTPGGYDTGLPASLSGRVWVHEYNQTADGLPLDPNMPPVLLAMLEAAGPTLALPDAFGAGDALHIRFVSKSNTTATVELCRNTLAVENVEDGTCFDALDNDCDGLTDFDDPDCQ
;
A
#
# COMPACT_ATOMS: atom_id res chain seq x y z
N MET A 1 1.00 -32.72 -40.83
CA MET A 1 -0.31 -33.21 -40.37
C MET A 1 -1.35 -32.33 -41.05
N ASN A 2 -2.18 -32.94 -41.91
CA ASN A 2 -3.02 -32.26 -42.90
C ASN A 2 -4.14 -31.45 -42.26
N ILE A 3 -4.36 -30.24 -42.77
CA ILE A 3 -5.57 -29.44 -42.55
C ILE A 3 -6.47 -29.67 -43.78
N PRO A 4 -7.67 -30.25 -43.63
CA PRO A 4 -8.72 -30.16 -44.64
C PRO A 4 -9.64 -28.99 -44.33
N GLY A 5 -9.90 -28.18 -45.36
CA GLY A 5 -10.87 -27.12 -45.34
C GLY A 5 -12.29 -27.62 -45.57
N GLU A 6 -13.23 -27.04 -44.84
CA GLU A 6 -14.64 -26.87 -45.21
C GLU A 6 -15.32 -26.00 -44.14
N ALA A 7 -15.22 -24.68 -44.29
CA ALA A 7 -16.02 -23.71 -43.53
C ALA A 7 -16.17 -22.38 -44.28
N ALA A 8 -16.29 -22.46 -45.61
CA ALA A 8 -16.58 -21.33 -46.48
C ALA A 8 -17.91 -21.58 -47.21
N GLN A 9 -18.98 -21.83 -46.46
CA GLN A 9 -20.34 -21.81 -47.00
C GLN A 9 -21.40 -21.65 -45.90
N GLN A 10 -21.35 -20.53 -45.16
CA GLN A 10 -22.50 -20.06 -44.36
C GLN A 10 -22.39 -18.55 -44.08
N LEU A 11 -22.04 -17.78 -45.11
CA LEU A 11 -21.99 -16.30 -45.09
C LEU A 11 -22.91 -15.71 -46.16
N GLY A 12 -24.11 -16.28 -46.29
CA GLY A 12 -25.17 -15.76 -47.13
C GLY A 12 -26.47 -15.81 -46.36
N GLN A 13 -27.09 -14.64 -46.17
CA GLN A 13 -28.41 -14.41 -45.57
C GLN A 13 -28.42 -14.15 -44.06
N LEU A 14 -27.99 -12.96 -43.65
CA LEU A 14 -28.71 -12.23 -42.60
C LEU A 14 -28.91 -10.78 -43.07
N ASN A 15 -30.10 -10.56 -43.63
CA ASN A 15 -30.66 -9.25 -43.91
C ASN A 15 -31.03 -8.56 -42.59
N ALA A 16 -30.63 -7.30 -42.47
CA ALA A 16 -31.07 -6.43 -41.40
C ALA A 16 -32.53 -6.01 -41.62
N THR A 17 -33.41 -6.26 -40.66
CA THR A 17 -34.60 -5.43 -40.38
C THR A 17 -35.24 -5.82 -39.03
N SER A 18 -35.50 -4.79 -38.20
CA SER A 18 -36.46 -4.68 -37.07
C SER A 18 -36.30 -5.56 -35.80
N LEU A 19 -35.84 -4.91 -34.69
CA LEU A 19 -36.25 -4.89 -33.25
C LEU A 19 -36.84 -6.17 -32.56
N PRO A 20 -37.07 -6.19 -31.22
CA PRO A 20 -36.20 -6.14 -30.04
C PRO A 20 -36.33 -7.44 -29.19
N GLY A 21 -35.31 -7.86 -28.42
CA GLY A 21 -35.49 -8.99 -27.48
C GLY A 21 -34.20 -9.66 -27.02
N ALA A 22 -34.28 -10.25 -25.82
CA ALA A 22 -33.22 -10.88 -25.04
C ALA A 22 -32.13 -11.60 -25.85
N VAL A 23 -30.87 -11.27 -25.54
CA VAL A 23 -29.71 -12.08 -25.96
C VAL A 23 -29.87 -13.47 -25.32
N ASN A 24 -29.97 -14.50 -26.15
CA ASN A 24 -30.02 -15.88 -25.71
C ASN A 24 -28.73 -16.21 -24.93
N PHE A 25 -28.86 -16.68 -23.70
CA PHE A 25 -27.73 -17.05 -22.85
C PHE A 25 -26.79 -18.06 -23.52
N GLN A 26 -27.32 -18.94 -24.37
CA GLN A 26 -26.51 -19.89 -25.13
C GLN A 26 -25.61 -19.21 -26.16
N ASP A 27 -26.05 -18.09 -26.76
CA ASP A 27 -25.24 -17.34 -27.74
C ASP A 27 -24.13 -16.56 -27.03
N LEU A 28 -24.42 -16.01 -25.86
CA LEU A 28 -23.41 -15.37 -25.00
C LEU A 28 -22.39 -16.41 -24.48
N TRP A 29 -22.87 -17.59 -24.06
CA TRP A 29 -22.01 -18.68 -23.59
C TRP A 29 -21.13 -19.23 -24.72
N ALA A 30 -21.68 -19.39 -25.93
CA ALA A 30 -20.92 -19.82 -27.10
C ALA A 30 -19.86 -18.78 -27.50
N ALA A 31 -20.17 -17.48 -27.45
CA ALA A 31 -19.22 -16.41 -27.72
C ALA A 31 -18.07 -16.38 -26.70
N LEU A 32 -18.38 -16.55 -25.41
CA LEU A 32 -17.39 -16.60 -24.33
C LEU A 32 -16.52 -17.87 -24.42
N THR A 33 -17.13 -19.02 -24.71
CA THR A 33 -16.40 -20.29 -24.89
C THR A 33 -15.46 -20.19 -26.09
N LYS A 34 -15.90 -19.59 -27.20
CA LYS A 34 -15.06 -19.34 -28.39
C LYS A 34 -13.93 -18.35 -28.12
N ALA A 35 -14.15 -17.33 -27.29
CA ALA A 35 -13.11 -16.39 -26.86
C ALA A 35 -12.07 -17.02 -25.91
N SER A 36 -12.44 -18.10 -25.20
CA SER A 36 -11.56 -18.85 -24.32
C SER A 36 -10.79 -20.00 -25.00
N ALA A 37 -11.22 -20.42 -26.20
CA ALA A 37 -10.58 -21.50 -26.94
C ALA A 37 -9.16 -21.11 -27.38
N GLY A 38 -8.15 -21.64 -26.68
CA GLY A 38 -6.73 -21.38 -26.94
C GLY A 38 -5.99 -20.66 -25.80
N LYS A 39 -6.67 -20.30 -24.70
CA LYS A 39 -6.03 -19.78 -23.48
C LYS A 39 -6.16 -20.82 -22.37
N GLY A 40 -5.05 -21.21 -21.76
CA GLY A 40 -5.03 -22.15 -20.64
C GLY A 40 -5.78 -21.57 -19.45
N GLU A 41 -6.93 -22.17 -19.16
CA GLU A 41 -7.82 -21.98 -18.00
C GLU A 41 -8.78 -20.75 -17.98
N PRO A 42 -9.99 -20.91 -17.39
CA PRO A 42 -11.03 -19.88 -17.37
C PRO A 42 -10.74 -18.78 -16.33
N LEU A 43 -10.88 -17.52 -16.76
CA LEU A 43 -10.58 -16.31 -16.00
C LEU A 43 -11.64 -15.89 -14.96
N LEU A 44 -12.59 -16.73 -14.56
CA LEU A 44 -13.62 -16.33 -13.61
C LEU A 44 -14.02 -17.46 -12.64
N PRO A 45 -14.00 -17.23 -11.32
CA PRO A 45 -14.71 -18.10 -10.39
C PRO A 45 -16.23 -18.00 -10.62
N PRO A 46 -17.02 -19.02 -10.25
CA PRO A 46 -18.45 -19.02 -10.46
C PRO A 46 -19.13 -17.86 -9.70
N LEU A 47 -19.98 -17.13 -10.41
CA LEU A 47 -20.95 -16.20 -9.84
C LEU A 47 -21.84 -16.95 -8.83
N VAL A 48 -21.80 -16.54 -7.57
CA VAL A 48 -22.77 -16.97 -6.56
C VAL A 48 -24.11 -16.31 -6.90
N LEU A 49 -25.02 -17.07 -7.51
CA LEU A 49 -26.42 -16.68 -7.67
C LEU A 49 -27.15 -16.86 -6.33
N GLY A 50 -28.08 -15.94 -6.02
CA GLY A 50 -28.83 -15.97 -4.77
C GLY A 50 -29.54 -17.31 -4.55
N GLY A 51 -29.32 -17.93 -3.39
CA GLY A 51 -29.97 -19.19 -2.98
C GLY A 51 -29.02 -20.30 -2.49
N GLN A 52 -27.70 -20.16 -2.60
CA GLN A 52 -26.77 -21.12 -2.00
C GLN A 52 -26.61 -20.93 -0.49
N GLU A 53 -26.65 -22.04 0.25
CA GLU A 53 -26.26 -22.07 1.66
C GLU A 53 -24.80 -21.61 1.80
N VAL A 54 -24.59 -20.58 2.62
CA VAL A 54 -23.25 -20.11 2.98
C VAL A 54 -22.56 -21.25 3.74
N PRO A 55 -21.34 -21.67 3.34
CA PRO A 55 -20.60 -22.68 4.08
C PRO A 55 -20.46 -22.26 5.54
N GLN A 56 -20.83 -23.14 6.47
CA GLN A 56 -20.67 -22.93 7.91
C GLN A 56 -19.20 -22.63 8.22
N ILE A 57 -18.89 -21.39 8.58
CA ILE A 57 -17.54 -20.95 8.91
C ILE A 57 -17.17 -21.54 10.28
N PRO A 58 -16.10 -22.36 10.40
CA PRO A 58 -15.70 -22.90 11.69
C PRO A 58 -15.30 -21.78 12.64
N ALA A 59 -15.82 -21.83 13.87
CA ALA A 59 -15.52 -20.84 14.91
C ALA A 59 -14.01 -20.78 15.19
N VAL A 60 -13.42 -19.59 15.10
CA VAL A 60 -12.02 -19.34 15.48
C VAL A 60 -11.89 -19.50 16.99
N LYS A 61 -11.26 -20.61 17.43
CA LYS A 61 -11.23 -20.98 18.86
C LYS A 61 -10.21 -20.22 19.72
N SER A 62 -9.29 -19.45 19.13
CA SER A 62 -8.35 -18.61 19.90
C SER A 62 -7.63 -17.58 19.04
N PHE A 63 -7.65 -16.32 19.47
CA PHE A 63 -6.69 -15.30 19.03
C PHE A 63 -5.65 -15.10 20.15
N ARG A 64 -4.35 -15.19 19.84
CA ARG A 64 -3.32 -14.59 20.70
C ARG A 64 -3.09 -13.15 20.25
N VAL A 65 -3.81 -12.23 20.88
CA VAL A 65 -3.60 -10.78 20.77
C VAL A 65 -2.25 -10.45 21.42
N ILE A 66 -1.36 -9.81 20.69
CA ILE A 66 -0.11 -9.29 21.26
C ILE A 66 -0.36 -7.85 21.62
N TYR A 67 -0.40 -7.59 22.93
CA TYR A 67 -0.61 -6.26 23.48
C TYR A 67 0.62 -5.39 23.24
N GLY A 68 0.55 -4.51 22.23
CA GLY A 68 1.43 -3.36 22.12
C GLY A 68 0.97 -2.26 23.09
N GLY A 69 1.38 -2.36 24.36
CA GLY A 69 1.19 -1.29 25.35
C GLY A 69 -0.15 -1.28 26.09
N ASN A 70 -0.11 -0.83 27.35
CA ASN A 70 -1.21 -0.80 28.32
C ASN A 70 -2.32 0.25 28.03
N ALA A 71 -2.48 0.70 26.79
CA ALA A 71 -3.54 1.64 26.44
C ALA A 71 -4.89 0.92 26.42
N LYS A 72 -5.60 0.93 27.55
CA LYS A 72 -7.01 0.55 27.63
C LYS A 72 -7.78 1.36 26.59
N GLY A 73 -8.25 0.70 25.53
CA GLY A 73 -9.07 1.33 24.47
C GLY A 73 -8.35 1.67 23.16
N GLY A 74 -7.06 1.37 23.03
CA GLY A 74 -6.35 1.54 21.76
C GLY A 74 -6.77 0.49 20.73
N CYS A 75 -7.02 0.94 19.50
CA CYS A 75 -7.23 0.08 18.35
C CYS A 75 -6.08 -0.91 18.17
N LYS A 76 -6.43 -2.20 18.05
CA LYS A 76 -5.46 -3.29 17.94
C LYS A 76 -4.95 -3.36 16.50
N CYS A 77 -3.83 -2.69 16.24
CA CYS A 77 -3.14 -2.79 14.96
C CYS A 77 -2.66 -4.23 14.75
N MET A 78 -2.94 -4.85 13.61
CA MET A 78 -2.39 -6.17 13.29
C MET A 78 -0.95 -5.99 12.83
N VAL A 79 -0.01 -6.08 13.77
CA VAL A 79 1.39 -6.29 13.43
C VAL A 79 1.55 -7.77 13.13
N LEU A 80 1.77 -8.11 11.86
CA LEU A 80 2.19 -9.45 11.48
C LEU A 80 3.54 -9.71 12.14
N LEU A 81 3.60 -10.72 13.01
CA LEU A 81 4.88 -11.15 13.54
C LEU A 81 5.58 -12.06 12.52
N PRO A 82 6.85 -11.79 12.18
CA PRO A 82 7.65 -12.66 11.32
C PRO A 82 7.59 -14.13 11.76
N GLY A 83 7.44 -15.04 10.80
CA GLY A 83 7.51 -16.49 11.03
C GLY A 83 6.20 -17.15 11.49
N ARG A 84 5.06 -16.47 11.37
CA ARG A 84 3.74 -17.06 11.64
C ARG A 84 3.02 -17.46 10.35
N ARG A 85 2.03 -18.35 10.49
CA ARG A 85 1.10 -18.73 9.42
C ARG A 85 0.45 -17.48 8.83
N SER A 86 0.13 -17.53 7.53
CA SER A 86 -0.63 -16.49 6.84
C SER A 86 -1.82 -16.02 7.69
N LEU A 87 -1.99 -14.72 7.81
CA LEU A 87 -3.11 -14.12 8.50
C LEU A 87 -4.30 -14.04 7.56
N ASN A 88 -5.31 -14.87 7.83
CA ASN A 88 -6.58 -14.78 7.13
C ASN A 88 -7.39 -13.64 7.74
N VAL A 89 -7.47 -12.52 7.03
CA VAL A 89 -8.24 -11.35 7.45
C VAL A 89 -9.69 -11.52 7.01
N SER A 90 -10.62 -11.11 7.87
CA SER A 90 -12.04 -11.00 7.54
C SER A 90 -12.52 -9.56 7.65
N SER A 91 -13.32 -9.10 6.70
CA SER A 91 -13.82 -7.72 6.67
C SER A 91 -15.25 -7.61 6.13
N LEU A 92 -15.97 -6.62 6.65
CA LEU A 92 -17.19 -6.10 6.04
C LEU A 92 -16.91 -4.65 5.61
N THR A 93 -16.95 -4.40 4.31
CA THR A 93 -16.80 -3.07 3.72
C THR A 93 -18.17 -2.57 3.28
N PHE A 94 -18.59 -1.41 3.78
CA PHE A 94 -19.88 -0.81 3.46
C PHE A 94 -19.66 0.37 2.53
N LEU A 95 -20.21 0.28 1.32
CA LEU A 95 -20.22 1.37 0.34
C LEU A 95 -21.50 2.16 0.54
N PHE A 96 -21.38 3.41 0.95
CA PHE A 96 -22.50 4.33 1.05
C PHE A 96 -22.63 5.13 -0.24
N ASN A 97 -23.86 5.53 -0.55
CA ASN A 97 -24.20 6.38 -1.69
C ASN A 97 -25.12 7.50 -1.19
N ALA A 98 -24.85 8.76 -1.50
CA ALA A 98 -25.63 9.88 -0.96
C ALA A 98 -25.92 10.93 -2.05
N PRO A 99 -26.63 10.55 -3.13
CA PRO A 99 -26.83 11.42 -4.28
C PRO A 99 -27.63 12.68 -3.92
N SER A 100 -28.55 12.60 -2.96
CA SER A 100 -29.30 13.75 -2.43
C SER A 100 -28.41 14.78 -1.73
N CYS A 101 -27.19 14.38 -1.35
CA CYS A 101 -26.19 15.19 -0.67
C CYS A 101 -25.05 15.62 -1.61
N GLY A 102 -25.19 15.35 -2.91
CA GLY A 102 -24.17 15.64 -3.91
C GLY A 102 -23.05 14.60 -4.00
N TYR A 103 -23.16 13.46 -3.30
CA TYR A 103 -22.13 12.42 -3.29
C TYR A 103 -22.63 11.15 -3.99
N ASN A 104 -22.09 10.86 -5.19
CA ASN A 104 -22.49 9.69 -5.96
C ASN A 104 -21.38 8.62 -5.96
N ALA A 105 -21.63 7.46 -5.34
CA ALA A 105 -20.70 6.33 -5.28
C ALA A 105 -20.63 5.51 -6.57
N THR A 106 -21.59 5.69 -7.50
CA THR A 106 -21.66 4.88 -8.72
C THR A 106 -20.50 5.13 -9.68
N SER A 107 -19.76 6.23 -9.53
CA SER A 107 -18.54 6.51 -10.29
C SER A 107 -17.34 5.64 -9.88
N ALA A 108 -17.40 4.96 -8.73
CA ALA A 108 -16.27 4.20 -8.17
C ALA A 108 -16.32 2.69 -8.47
N GLY A 109 -17.12 2.22 -9.42
CA GLY A 109 -17.13 0.80 -9.82
C GLY A 109 -17.79 -0.16 -8.80
N ALA A 110 -18.60 0.37 -7.87
CA ALA A 110 -19.26 -0.37 -6.78
C ALA A 110 -20.08 -1.62 -7.23
N GLY A 111 -20.56 -1.67 -8.48
CA GLY A 111 -21.29 -2.82 -9.02
C GLY A 111 -20.46 -4.08 -9.26
N LYS A 112 -19.14 -4.04 -9.03
CA LYS A 112 -18.20 -5.16 -9.26
C LYS A 112 -17.64 -5.76 -7.98
N GLY A 113 -18.38 -5.73 -6.87
CA GLY A 113 -17.93 -6.19 -5.54
C GLY A 113 -17.09 -7.47 -5.52
N PRO A 114 -17.53 -8.61 -6.12
CA PRO A 114 -16.73 -9.83 -6.16
C PRO A 114 -15.42 -9.70 -6.95
N VAL A 115 -15.43 -9.01 -8.08
CA VAL A 115 -14.23 -8.77 -8.90
C VAL A 115 -13.25 -7.87 -8.16
N LEU A 116 -13.77 -6.83 -7.52
CA LEU A 116 -13.01 -5.91 -6.68
C LEU A 116 -12.34 -6.65 -5.53
N MET A 117 -13.07 -7.51 -4.82
CA MET A 117 -12.51 -8.29 -3.73
C MET A 117 -11.53 -9.35 -4.19
N SER A 118 -11.72 -9.95 -5.37
CA SER A 118 -10.72 -10.84 -5.96
C SER A 118 -9.43 -10.09 -6.28
N ALA A 119 -9.51 -8.88 -6.84
CA ALA A 119 -8.34 -8.05 -7.13
C ALA A 119 -7.61 -7.62 -5.85
N VAL A 120 -8.36 -7.28 -4.81
CA VAL A 120 -7.83 -6.94 -3.48
C VAL A 120 -7.18 -8.16 -2.83
N ALA A 121 -7.83 -9.32 -2.87
CA ALA A 121 -7.30 -10.58 -2.35
C ALA A 121 -5.96 -10.91 -3.01
N HIS A 122 -5.93 -10.86 -4.35
CA HIS A 122 -4.74 -11.10 -5.14
C HIS A 122 -3.63 -10.10 -4.81
N TYR A 123 -3.94 -8.81 -4.69
CA TYR A 123 -2.98 -7.78 -4.29
C TYR A 123 -2.30 -8.12 -2.96
N PHE A 124 -3.08 -8.47 -1.93
CA PHE A 124 -2.52 -8.76 -0.62
C PHE A 124 -1.74 -10.06 -0.61
N GLU A 125 -2.24 -11.10 -1.26
CA GLU A 125 -1.51 -12.37 -1.38
C GLU A 125 -0.14 -12.15 -2.04
N THR A 126 -0.11 -11.41 -3.15
CA THR A 126 1.13 -11.11 -3.89
C THR A 126 2.05 -10.17 -3.11
N CYS A 127 1.57 -8.98 -2.74
CA CYS A 127 2.43 -7.93 -2.17
C CYS A 127 2.85 -8.21 -0.73
N SER A 128 2.14 -9.11 -0.03
CA SER A 128 2.54 -9.59 1.30
C SER A 128 3.36 -10.87 1.28
N TYR A 129 3.79 -11.38 0.11
CA TYR A 129 4.50 -12.67 0.00
C TYR A 129 3.74 -13.84 0.65
N GLY A 130 2.40 -13.80 0.57
CA GLY A 130 1.51 -14.77 1.20
C GLY A 130 1.35 -14.63 2.73
N HIS A 131 1.96 -13.62 3.37
CA HIS A 131 1.80 -13.37 4.81
C HIS A 131 0.37 -12.98 5.19
N MET A 132 -0.41 -12.47 4.25
CA MET A 132 -1.80 -12.09 4.44
C MET A 132 -2.69 -12.62 3.32
N SER A 133 -3.82 -13.18 3.73
CA SER A 133 -4.86 -13.69 2.85
C SER A 133 -6.16 -12.95 3.12
N LEU A 134 -6.81 -12.49 2.06
CA LEU A 134 -8.17 -11.92 2.13
C LEU A 134 -9.11 -12.81 1.32
N PRO A 135 -9.53 -13.95 1.88
CA PRO A 135 -10.37 -14.87 1.15
C PRO A 135 -11.71 -14.16 0.82
N PRO A 136 -12.15 -14.14 -0.45
CA PRO A 136 -13.30 -13.34 -0.89
C PRO A 136 -14.62 -13.68 -0.17
N ASP A 137 -14.78 -14.91 0.32
CA ASP A 137 -15.95 -15.34 1.11
C ASP A 137 -16.00 -14.71 2.51
N ARG A 138 -14.88 -14.15 3.00
CA ARG A 138 -14.79 -13.50 4.33
C ARG A 138 -14.47 -12.01 4.26
N ASN A 139 -14.32 -11.45 3.08
CA ASN A 139 -14.05 -10.04 2.87
C ASN A 139 -15.10 -9.50 1.91
N LEU A 140 -16.20 -9.02 2.48
CA LEU A 140 -17.42 -8.73 1.75
C LEU A 140 -17.58 -7.22 1.54
N VAL A 141 -17.93 -6.83 0.32
CA VAL A 141 -18.34 -5.47 0.00
C VAL A 141 -19.86 -5.42 -0.07
N LEU A 142 -20.46 -4.62 0.79
CA LEU A 142 -21.90 -4.45 0.96
C LEU A 142 -22.31 -3.06 0.49
N GLY A 143 -23.38 -2.97 -0.29
CA GLY A 143 -23.91 -1.70 -0.81
C GLY A 143 -24.17 -1.73 -2.32
N PRO A 144 -24.47 -0.56 -2.93
CA PRO A 144 -24.52 0.74 -2.29
C PRO A 144 -25.62 0.83 -1.22
N ILE A 145 -25.32 1.49 -0.11
CA ILE A 145 -26.27 1.85 0.95
C ILE A 145 -26.69 3.29 0.66
N ASP A 146 -27.88 3.44 0.11
CA ASP A 146 -28.40 4.76 -0.25
C ASP A 146 -28.80 5.54 1.01
N LEU A 147 -28.16 6.70 1.20
CA LEU A 147 -28.52 7.74 2.13
C LEU A 147 -29.59 8.59 1.45
N THR A 148 -30.85 8.39 1.83
CA THR A 148 -31.97 9.21 1.32
C THR A 148 -31.91 10.62 1.88
N ASP A 149 -31.50 10.75 3.14
CA ASP A 149 -31.37 12.01 3.85
C ASP A 149 -29.89 12.29 4.15
N CYS A 150 -29.49 13.56 4.00
CA CYS A 150 -28.13 14.01 4.33
C CYS A 150 -27.85 14.03 5.81
N SER A 151 -28.86 13.77 6.65
CA SER A 151 -28.65 13.68 8.07
C SER A 151 -29.68 12.75 8.72
N GLY A 152 -29.22 11.81 9.55
CA GLY A 152 -30.08 10.78 10.13
C GLY A 152 -29.78 10.50 11.60
N VAL A 153 -30.78 10.05 12.35
CA VAL A 153 -30.68 9.83 13.81
C VAL A 153 -30.06 8.45 14.08
N GLY A 154 -29.00 8.39 14.90
CA GLY A 154 -28.35 7.13 15.30
C GLY A 154 -28.51 6.85 16.81
N PRO A 155 -28.84 5.62 17.23
CA PRO A 155 -29.03 5.28 18.64
C PRO A 155 -27.74 5.23 19.48
N THR A 156 -26.55 5.11 18.87
CA THR A 156 -25.32 4.83 19.65
C THR A 156 -24.51 6.06 20.05
N MET A 157 -24.11 6.92 19.11
CA MET A 157 -23.11 7.99 19.37
C MET A 157 -23.41 9.34 18.69
N GLY A 158 -24.47 9.45 17.89
CA GLY A 158 -24.84 10.72 17.25
C GLY A 158 -25.61 10.57 15.95
N ARG A 159 -26.13 11.71 15.48
CA ARG A 159 -26.69 11.88 14.13
C ARG A 159 -25.56 12.03 13.14
N TYR A 160 -25.61 11.34 12.01
CA TYR A 160 -24.73 11.68 10.89
C TYR A 160 -25.26 12.95 10.21
N ALA A 161 -24.38 13.87 9.81
CA ALA A 161 -24.74 15.09 9.09
C ALA A 161 -23.74 15.36 7.95
N LEU A 162 -24.18 15.15 6.71
CA LEU A 162 -23.39 15.26 5.50
C LEU A 162 -23.65 16.57 4.73
N ASP A 163 -24.49 17.45 5.27
CA ASP A 163 -24.92 18.73 4.69
C ASP A 163 -24.01 19.92 5.08
N GLY A 164 -22.90 19.67 5.78
CA GLY A 164 -21.94 20.70 6.21
C GLY A 164 -20.95 21.17 5.12
N PRO A 165 -20.44 22.42 5.20
CA PRO A 165 -19.57 23.04 4.18
C PRO A 165 -18.18 22.40 4.03
N VAL A 166 -17.76 21.57 5.00
CA VAL A 166 -16.66 20.61 4.85
C VAL A 166 -17.04 19.42 5.74
N PRO A 167 -17.20 18.20 5.20
CA PRO A 167 -17.52 17.03 6.00
C PRO A 167 -16.27 16.58 6.75
N VAL A 168 -15.90 17.30 7.82
CA VAL A 168 -15.05 16.69 8.86
C VAL A 168 -15.97 15.73 9.58
N LEU A 169 -16.00 14.47 9.11
CA LEU A 169 -16.78 13.41 9.73
C LEU A 169 -16.33 13.28 11.19
N ARG A 170 -17.19 13.73 12.11
CA ARG A 170 -16.95 13.58 13.55
C ARG A 170 -17.16 12.11 13.90
N ASP A 171 -16.49 11.63 14.94
CA ASP A 171 -16.64 10.25 15.42
C ASP A 171 -18.13 9.85 15.57
N GLY A 172 -18.96 10.72 16.14
CA GLY A 172 -20.40 10.48 16.29
C GLY A 172 -21.14 10.26 14.97
N GLU A 173 -20.72 10.91 13.89
CA GLU A 173 -21.33 10.74 12.55
C GLU A 173 -20.94 9.40 11.94
N LEU A 174 -19.69 8.97 12.12
CA LEU A 174 -19.20 7.67 11.65
C LEU A 174 -19.93 6.51 12.33
N TYR A 175 -20.16 6.61 13.64
CA TYR A 175 -20.96 5.63 14.36
C TYR A 175 -22.45 5.69 13.98
N GLY A 176 -22.99 6.88 13.65
CA GLY A 176 -24.32 7.00 13.08
C GLY A 176 -24.45 6.28 11.72
N LEU A 177 -23.43 6.38 10.88
CA LEU A 177 -23.38 5.66 9.60
C LEU A 177 -23.20 4.14 9.82
N TRP A 178 -22.46 3.73 10.86
CA TRP A 178 -22.40 2.32 11.26
C TRP A 178 -23.74 1.78 11.73
N ASP A 179 -24.52 2.57 12.48
CA ASP A 179 -25.88 2.21 12.88
C ASP A 179 -26.78 1.98 11.66
N LEU A 180 -26.68 2.85 10.66
CA LEU A 180 -27.40 2.69 9.40
C LEU A 180 -26.95 1.44 8.64
N ALA A 181 -25.64 1.16 8.56
CA ALA A 181 -25.13 -0.07 7.95
C ALA A 181 -25.68 -1.32 8.65
N LYS A 182 -25.75 -1.32 9.98
CA LYS A 182 -26.36 -2.41 10.76
C LYS A 182 -27.84 -2.58 10.45
N GLU A 183 -28.60 -1.50 10.34
CA GLU A 183 -30.02 -1.56 9.96
C GLU A 183 -30.20 -2.11 8.54
N TRP A 184 -29.38 -1.62 7.60
CA TRP A 184 -29.35 -2.15 6.25
C TRP A 184 -29.02 -3.64 6.24
N MET A 185 -28.04 -4.10 7.03
CA MET A 185 -27.71 -5.52 7.15
C MET A 185 -28.87 -6.31 7.75
N ARG A 186 -29.52 -5.85 8.82
CA ARG A 186 -30.69 -6.55 9.40
C ARG A 186 -31.78 -6.78 8.37
N LYS A 187 -32.02 -5.79 7.51
CA LYS A 187 -33.06 -5.84 6.48
C LYS A 187 -32.66 -6.71 5.28
N ASN A 188 -31.43 -6.56 4.78
CA ASN A 188 -31.03 -7.11 3.49
C ASN A 188 -30.16 -8.38 3.60
N ARG A 189 -29.41 -8.52 4.70
CA ARG A 189 -28.44 -9.60 4.97
C ARG A 189 -28.49 -10.05 6.45
N PRO A 190 -29.64 -10.56 6.91
CA PRO A 190 -29.82 -10.96 8.32
C PRO A 190 -28.82 -12.05 8.75
N ASP A 191 -28.39 -12.89 7.80
CA ASP A 191 -27.31 -13.87 7.94
C ASP A 191 -26.00 -13.21 8.38
N LEU A 192 -25.52 -12.22 7.62
CA LEU A 192 -24.29 -11.50 7.95
C LEU A 192 -24.45 -10.64 9.20
N PHE A 193 -25.65 -10.10 9.46
CA PHE A 193 -25.90 -9.32 10.66
C PHE A 193 -25.72 -10.17 11.93
N ALA A 194 -26.22 -11.41 11.92
CA ALA A 194 -26.04 -12.37 13.02
C ALA A 194 -24.55 -12.73 13.21
N GLU A 195 -23.81 -12.84 12.10
CA GLU A 195 -22.40 -13.22 12.11
C GLU A 195 -21.42 -12.04 12.18
N ARG A 196 -21.89 -10.78 12.21
CA ARG A 196 -21.04 -9.58 12.05
C ARG A 196 -19.85 -9.51 13.02
N LEU A 197 -19.99 -10.08 14.22
CA LEU A 197 -18.95 -10.12 15.24
C LEU A 197 -17.80 -11.08 14.89
N ARG A 198 -18.01 -11.99 13.94
CA ARG A 198 -16.97 -12.89 13.41
C ARG A 198 -16.03 -12.21 12.42
N PHE A 199 -16.44 -11.07 11.86
CA PHE A 199 -15.59 -10.28 10.98
C PHE A 199 -14.69 -9.38 11.81
N ASP A 200 -13.38 -9.48 11.58
CA ASP A 200 -12.38 -8.74 12.34
C ASP A 200 -12.47 -7.24 12.05
N ARG A 201 -12.76 -6.88 10.80
CA ARG A 201 -12.80 -5.49 10.32
C ARG A 201 -14.19 -5.06 9.86
N LYS A 202 -14.54 -3.83 10.19
CA LYS A 202 -15.73 -3.14 9.67
C LYS A 202 -15.26 -1.82 9.08
N THR A 203 -15.44 -1.69 7.77
CA THR A 203 -14.90 -0.59 6.97
C THR A 203 -16.05 0.19 6.39
N LEU A 204 -16.07 1.50 6.63
CA LEU A 204 -17.05 2.40 6.06
C LEU A 204 -16.41 3.20 4.93
N MET A 205 -17.02 3.16 3.75
CA MET A 205 -16.60 3.92 2.58
C MET A 205 -17.75 4.82 2.14
N PHE A 206 -17.53 6.12 2.23
CA PHE A 206 -18.50 7.12 1.80
C PHE A 206 -18.05 7.70 0.47
N PRO A 207 -18.98 8.11 -0.41
CA PRO A 207 -18.61 8.76 -1.65
C PRO A 207 -18.05 10.13 -1.30
N LEU A 208 -16.85 10.38 -1.79
CA LEU A 208 -16.04 11.52 -1.40
C LEU A 208 -16.25 12.64 -2.41
N ALA A 209 -16.42 13.89 -1.94
CA ALA A 209 -16.23 15.05 -2.82
C ALA A 209 -14.84 14.98 -3.47
N ALA A 210 -14.68 15.60 -4.65
CA ALA A 210 -13.48 15.50 -5.48
C ALA A 210 -12.16 15.69 -4.70
N GLY A 211 -11.20 14.78 -4.93
CA GLY A 211 -9.88 14.76 -4.30
C GLY A 211 -9.82 13.85 -3.07
N VAL A 212 -9.37 12.61 -3.24
CA VAL A 212 -9.26 11.65 -2.14
C VAL A 212 -7.79 11.44 -1.78
N ALA A 213 -7.36 12.04 -0.68
CA ALA A 213 -6.26 11.49 0.09
C ALA A 213 -6.82 10.39 0.99
N SER A 214 -6.40 9.14 0.78
CA SER A 214 -6.86 8.00 1.59
C SER A 214 -6.17 8.03 2.95
N LEU A 215 -6.62 8.90 3.85
CA LEU A 215 -6.36 8.72 5.27
C LEU A 215 -7.39 7.74 5.80
N SER A 216 -7.02 6.46 5.80
CA SER A 216 -7.81 5.48 6.54
C SER A 216 -7.55 5.68 8.02
N ASN A 217 -8.62 5.89 8.75
CA ASN A 217 -8.60 6.07 10.20
C ASN A 217 -9.23 4.84 10.86
N MET A 218 -8.79 4.53 12.07
CA MET A 218 -9.39 3.51 12.91
C MET A 218 -9.85 4.16 14.22
N GLY A 219 -11.11 3.93 14.57
CA GLY A 219 -11.73 4.40 15.80
C GLY A 219 -12.29 3.23 16.57
N CYS A 220 -11.88 3.12 17.82
CA CYS A 220 -12.36 2.11 18.76
C CYS A 220 -12.98 2.85 19.93
N PRO A 221 -14.28 2.68 20.18
CA PRO A 221 -14.91 3.35 21.31
C PRO A 221 -14.34 2.77 22.61
N SER A 222 -13.82 3.66 23.45
CA SER A 222 -13.15 3.29 24.70
C SER A 222 -14.13 2.86 25.80
N ASN A 223 -15.40 3.23 25.67
CA ASN A 223 -16.45 2.94 26.63
C ASN A 223 -17.41 1.89 26.07
N SER A 224 -17.78 0.91 26.90
CA SER A 224 -18.97 0.11 26.65
C SER A 224 -20.19 1.03 26.58
N ASP A 225 -21.15 0.69 25.74
CA ASP A 225 -22.47 1.32 25.80
C ASP A 225 -23.14 1.04 27.17
N ALA A 226 -24.32 1.63 27.40
CA ALA A 226 -25.08 1.45 28.63
C ALA A 226 -25.44 -0.02 28.92
N THR A 227 -25.27 -0.93 27.96
CA THR A 227 -25.53 -2.37 28.10
C THR A 227 -24.26 -3.19 28.40
N GLY A 228 -23.10 -2.53 28.50
CA GLY A 228 -21.81 -3.20 28.73
C GLY A 228 -21.18 -3.77 27.47
N ILE A 229 -21.76 -3.51 26.29
CA ILE A 229 -21.21 -3.96 25.01
C ILE A 229 -20.21 -2.91 24.51
N ILE A 230 -18.97 -3.33 24.26
CA ILE A 230 -17.97 -2.48 23.61
C ILE A 230 -18.37 -2.37 22.14
N PRO A 231 -18.63 -1.17 21.61
CA PRO A 231 -19.01 -1.03 20.21
C PRO A 231 -17.87 -1.47 19.28
N ASP A 232 -18.23 -1.88 18.06
CA ASP A 232 -17.28 -2.37 17.06
C ASP A 232 -16.18 -1.32 16.78
N CYS A 233 -14.95 -1.80 16.62
CA CYS A 233 -13.88 -1.00 16.05
C CYS A 233 -14.22 -0.74 14.57
N LEU A 234 -14.25 0.54 14.20
CA LEU A 234 -14.56 0.95 12.84
C LEU A 234 -13.30 1.48 12.18
N ASN A 235 -13.17 1.14 10.91
CA ASN A 235 -12.27 1.83 10.03
C ASN A 235 -13.10 2.65 9.03
N TRP A 236 -12.63 3.83 8.64
CA TRP A 236 -13.28 4.62 7.60
C TRP A 236 -12.26 5.29 6.68
N VAL A 237 -12.70 5.54 5.45
CA VAL A 237 -11.96 6.37 4.49
C VAL A 237 -12.57 7.76 4.53
N SER A 238 -11.81 8.74 5.04
CA SER A 238 -12.21 10.15 5.01
C SER A 238 -11.68 10.80 3.73
N PRO A 239 -12.43 11.71 3.09
CA PRO A 239 -11.80 12.64 2.18
C PRO A 239 -10.93 13.56 3.03
N ALA A 240 -9.61 13.53 2.88
CA ALA A 240 -8.87 14.70 3.30
C ALA A 240 -9.21 15.79 2.28
N ALA A 241 -9.66 16.95 2.76
CA ALA A 241 -9.72 18.16 1.93
C ALA A 241 -8.27 18.53 1.57
N LEU A 242 -7.71 17.89 0.55
CA LEU A 242 -6.46 18.35 -0.01
C LEU A 242 -6.79 19.66 -0.72
N SER A 243 -6.21 20.74 -0.21
CA SER A 243 -6.07 22.01 -0.93
C SER A 243 -5.17 21.88 -2.17
N SER A 244 -4.61 20.69 -2.42
CA SER A 244 -3.79 20.40 -3.60
C SER A 244 -4.66 19.97 -4.77
N PRO A 245 -4.57 20.63 -5.94
CA PRO A 245 -5.41 20.38 -7.11
C PRO A 245 -5.08 19.08 -7.87
N SER A 246 -4.31 18.15 -7.30
CA SER A 246 -3.97 16.89 -7.99
C SER A 246 -5.21 15.98 -8.10
N PRO A 247 -5.74 15.77 -9.32
CA PRO A 247 -7.07 15.21 -9.55
C PRO A 247 -7.09 13.67 -9.63
N GLY A 248 -6.16 13.00 -8.96
CA GLY A 248 -6.11 11.53 -8.95
C GLY A 248 -7.29 10.96 -8.17
N VAL A 249 -8.36 10.58 -8.86
CA VAL A 249 -9.43 9.77 -8.27
C VAL A 249 -8.83 8.40 -7.96
N ALA A 250 -8.56 8.13 -6.70
CA ALA A 250 -8.22 6.77 -6.27
C ALA A 250 -9.41 5.85 -6.60
N ASP A 251 -9.20 4.87 -7.49
CA ASP A 251 -10.17 3.81 -7.76
C ASP A 251 -10.55 3.10 -6.44
N ALA A 252 -11.77 2.59 -6.33
CA ALA A 252 -12.22 1.85 -5.14
C ALA A 252 -11.26 0.72 -4.76
N ALA A 253 -10.59 0.10 -5.75
CA ALA A 253 -9.53 -0.88 -5.48
C ALA A 253 -8.32 -0.26 -4.79
N ALA A 254 -7.86 0.92 -5.21
CA ALA A 254 -6.80 1.65 -4.52
C ALA A 254 -7.22 2.06 -3.11
N LEU A 255 -8.46 2.52 -2.92
CA LEU A 255 -8.99 2.87 -1.61
C LEU A 255 -9.11 1.66 -0.68
N ILE A 256 -9.64 0.54 -1.17
CA ILE A 256 -9.74 -0.71 -0.40
C ILE A 256 -8.34 -1.25 -0.09
N ARG A 257 -7.40 -1.22 -1.04
CA ARG A 257 -6.00 -1.61 -0.79
C ARG A 257 -5.37 -0.74 0.28
N SER A 258 -5.39 0.59 0.12
CA SER A 258 -4.95 1.56 1.13
C SER A 258 -5.51 1.23 2.50
N HIS A 259 -6.81 0.97 2.54
CA HIS A 259 -7.52 0.76 3.78
C HIS A 259 -7.15 -0.53 4.48
N LEU A 260 -7.01 -1.60 3.72
CA LEU A 260 -6.69 -2.91 4.27
C LEU A 260 -5.19 -3.04 4.61
N LEU A 261 -4.33 -2.27 3.93
CA LEU A 261 -2.94 -1.99 4.30
C LEU A 261 -2.87 -1.26 5.64
N ASN A 262 -3.78 -0.31 5.83
CA ASN A 262 -3.86 0.55 7.00
C ASN A 262 -4.40 -0.24 8.20
N ASN A 263 -3.52 -1.00 8.81
CA ASN A 263 -3.71 -1.74 10.06
C ASN A 263 -3.83 -0.81 11.29
N GLY A 264 -4.41 0.39 11.16
CA GLY A 264 -4.28 1.45 12.18
C GLY A 264 -2.92 2.15 12.14
N LEU A 265 -2.19 1.94 11.05
CA LEU A 265 -0.99 2.68 10.67
C LEU A 265 -1.46 3.54 9.50
N ALA A 266 -1.70 4.84 9.71
CA ALA A 266 -2.01 5.76 8.62
C ALA A 266 -0.98 5.50 7.52
N SER A 267 -1.28 4.74 6.46
CA SER A 267 -0.29 4.47 5.42
C SER A 267 -0.21 5.77 4.66
N PRO A 268 0.73 6.66 4.97
CA PRO A 268 0.77 7.87 4.21
C PRO A 268 1.25 7.40 2.84
N ALA A 269 0.65 7.94 1.81
CA ALA A 269 1.20 7.71 0.50
C ALA A 269 2.70 7.99 0.54
N ALA A 270 3.49 7.14 -0.11
CA ALA A 270 4.91 7.40 -0.21
C ALA A 270 5.06 8.78 -0.85
N SER A 271 5.73 9.66 -0.11
CA SER A 271 6.00 11.01 -0.56
C SER A 271 7.26 11.02 -1.39
N ARG A 272 7.50 12.12 -2.09
CA ARG A 272 8.77 12.35 -2.79
C ARG A 272 9.40 13.64 -2.31
N ALA A 273 10.72 13.64 -2.16
CA ALA A 273 11.47 14.88 -2.04
C ALA A 273 11.50 15.57 -3.41
N ALA A 274 10.71 16.64 -3.56
CA ALA A 274 10.66 17.45 -4.77
C ALA A 274 11.55 18.69 -4.57
N CYS A 275 12.73 18.66 -5.22
CA CYS A 275 13.69 19.76 -5.24
C CYS A 275 13.73 20.33 -6.66
N GLY A 276 13.50 21.63 -6.85
CA GLY A 276 13.84 22.29 -8.12
C GLY A 276 12.76 22.44 -9.20
N ASP A 277 11.47 22.18 -8.93
CA ASP A 277 10.41 22.49 -9.92
C ASP A 277 10.20 24.00 -10.13
N ALA A 278 10.81 24.84 -9.28
CA ALA A 278 10.87 26.30 -9.44
C ALA A 278 12.20 26.78 -10.04
N GLY A 279 12.84 26.01 -10.92
CA GLY A 279 13.98 26.47 -11.75
C GLY A 279 15.24 26.94 -11.00
N GLY A 280 15.33 26.74 -9.68
CA GLY A 280 16.48 27.11 -8.86
C GLY A 280 17.29 25.88 -8.46
N SER A 281 18.61 25.95 -8.61
CA SER A 281 19.60 24.94 -8.17
C SER A 281 19.72 24.80 -6.64
N ASP A 282 18.85 25.47 -5.88
CA ASP A 282 18.95 25.53 -4.43
C ASP A 282 18.21 24.38 -3.75
N ARG A 283 18.98 23.41 -3.24
CA ARG A 283 18.50 22.29 -2.41
C ARG A 283 17.85 22.76 -1.10
N SER A 284 18.02 24.01 -0.69
CA SER A 284 17.32 24.56 0.48
C SER A 284 15.80 24.62 0.32
N SER A 285 15.29 24.51 -0.92
CA SER A 285 13.86 24.61 -1.26
C SER A 285 13.13 23.28 -1.44
N CYS A 286 13.77 22.14 -1.10
CA CYS A 286 13.12 20.83 -1.23
C CYS A 286 11.84 20.75 -0.39
N ARG A 287 10.71 20.46 -1.03
CA ARG A 287 9.45 20.17 -0.34
C ARG A 287 9.14 18.69 -0.41
N THR A 288 8.56 18.15 0.65
CA THR A 288 7.97 16.81 0.59
C THR A 288 6.65 16.94 -0.17
N GLU A 289 6.56 16.30 -1.33
CA GLU A 289 5.32 16.18 -2.09
C GLU A 289 4.57 14.94 -1.62
N PRO A 290 3.43 15.10 -0.91
CA PRO A 290 2.59 13.97 -0.53
C PRO A 290 2.12 13.25 -1.78
N TYR A 291 2.09 11.91 -1.74
CA TYR A 291 1.69 11.08 -2.90
C TYR A 291 2.65 11.17 -4.10
N GLY A 292 3.82 11.80 -3.96
CA GLY A 292 4.75 12.05 -5.07
C GLY A 292 5.58 10.84 -5.51
N ASP A 293 5.54 9.69 -4.83
CA ASP A 293 6.28 8.49 -5.23
C ASP A 293 5.58 7.79 -6.42
N PRO A 294 6.22 7.69 -7.59
CA PRO A 294 5.61 7.08 -8.77
C PRO A 294 5.59 5.55 -8.75
N SER A 295 6.19 4.90 -7.75
CA SER A 295 6.21 3.44 -7.61
C SER A 295 5.30 2.91 -6.52
N ASP A 296 4.71 3.78 -5.71
CA ASP A 296 3.83 3.35 -4.63
C ASP A 296 2.38 3.33 -5.12
N PRO A 297 1.60 2.26 -4.82
CA PRO A 297 0.18 2.18 -5.19
C PRO A 297 -0.67 3.29 -4.55
N MET A 298 -0.14 3.96 -3.52
CA MET A 298 -0.73 5.13 -2.92
C MET A 298 -0.12 6.44 -3.43
N GLY A 299 0.95 6.42 -4.21
CA GLY A 299 1.54 7.61 -4.81
C GLY A 299 0.98 7.91 -6.20
N THR A 300 1.85 8.20 -7.18
CA THR A 300 1.44 8.45 -8.57
C THR A 300 1.52 7.21 -9.46
N ALA A 301 1.81 6.03 -8.89
CA ALA A 301 1.69 4.79 -9.64
C ALA A 301 0.22 4.61 -10.00
N GLU A 302 -0.14 4.87 -11.26
CA GLU A 302 -1.48 4.56 -11.76
C GLU A 302 -1.76 3.07 -11.48
N PRO A 303 -3.03 2.69 -11.19
CA PRO A 303 -3.39 1.28 -11.12
C PRO A 303 -3.15 0.68 -12.52
N VAL A 304 -1.98 0.09 -12.74
CA VAL A 304 -1.56 -0.30 -14.08
C VAL A 304 -2.38 -1.48 -14.58
N ASN A 305 -3.28 -1.11 -15.48
CA ASN A 305 -4.19 -1.85 -16.32
C ASN A 305 -5.23 -2.75 -15.63
N ALA A 306 -6.45 -2.73 -16.17
CA ALA A 306 -7.51 -3.68 -15.82
C ALA A 306 -7.18 -5.15 -16.20
N ALA A 307 -5.97 -5.42 -16.70
CA ALA A 307 -5.50 -6.74 -17.13
C ALA A 307 -4.69 -7.46 -16.03
N GLY A 308 -4.66 -6.95 -14.80
CA GLY A 308 -4.25 -7.72 -13.62
C GLY A 308 -2.83 -7.46 -13.10
N GLY A 309 -2.18 -6.37 -13.53
CA GLY A 309 -0.92 -5.94 -12.91
C GLY A 309 -1.12 -5.41 -11.49
N VAL A 310 -0.20 -5.72 -10.58
CA VAL A 310 -0.16 -5.14 -9.23
C VAL A 310 1.09 -4.30 -9.02
N VAL A 311 0.96 -3.13 -8.41
CA VAL A 311 2.09 -2.32 -7.93
C VAL A 311 2.11 -2.43 -6.41
N CYS A 312 3.14 -3.02 -5.85
CA CYS A 312 3.24 -3.27 -4.42
C CYS A 312 3.84 -2.08 -3.67
N PRO A 313 3.65 -1.98 -2.34
CA PRO A 313 4.17 -0.86 -1.55
C PRO A 313 5.71 -0.81 -1.59
N ALA A 314 6.27 0.38 -1.40
CA ALA A 314 7.71 0.52 -1.26
C ALA A 314 8.25 -0.20 -0.01
N ALA A 315 9.57 -0.40 0.04
CA ALA A 315 10.25 -1.15 1.09
C ALA A 315 9.91 -0.70 2.53
N PRO A 316 9.89 0.60 2.89
CA PRO A 316 9.54 1.00 4.26
C PRO A 316 8.12 0.65 4.67
N GLN A 317 7.14 0.75 3.77
CA GLN A 317 5.74 0.36 4.03
C GLN A 317 5.62 -1.15 4.17
N SER A 318 6.26 -1.91 3.28
CA SER A 318 6.29 -3.37 3.33
C SER A 318 6.98 -3.88 4.60
N TYR A 319 8.06 -3.22 5.04
CA TYR A 319 8.74 -3.51 6.31
C TYR A 319 7.84 -3.24 7.51
N THR A 320 7.20 -2.08 7.56
CA THR A 320 6.34 -1.67 8.68
C THR A 320 5.10 -2.56 8.79
N SER A 321 4.59 -3.04 7.64
CA SER A 321 3.49 -4.01 7.56
C SER A 321 3.91 -5.43 7.97
N GLY A 322 5.22 -5.69 8.12
CA GLY A 322 5.78 -7.01 8.39
C GLY A 322 5.74 -7.95 7.19
N TRP A 323 5.59 -7.42 5.98
CA TRP A 323 5.53 -8.20 4.73
C TRP A 323 6.91 -8.48 4.15
N ALA A 324 7.81 -7.50 4.24
CA ALA A 324 9.17 -7.63 3.76
C ALA A 324 10.17 -7.47 4.91
N LYS A 325 11.36 -8.02 4.72
CA LYS A 325 12.45 -8.05 5.69
C LYS A 325 13.71 -7.44 5.08
N ALA A 326 14.50 -6.79 5.93
CA ALA A 326 15.84 -6.39 5.54
C ALA A 326 16.71 -7.65 5.35
N MET A 327 17.57 -7.65 4.33
CA MET A 327 18.48 -8.76 3.99
C MET A 327 19.27 -9.29 5.17
N LEU A 328 19.92 -8.36 5.81
CA LEU A 328 20.41 -8.45 7.17
C LEU A 328 20.08 -7.06 7.72
N PRO A 329 19.61 -6.91 8.98
CA PRO A 329 19.87 -5.65 9.63
C PRO A 329 21.39 -5.51 9.57
N LEU A 330 21.89 -4.53 8.80
CA LEU A 330 23.28 -4.13 8.93
C LEU A 330 23.40 -3.75 10.40
N LYS A 331 23.95 -4.67 11.20
CA LYS A 331 24.18 -4.47 12.64
C LYS A 331 25.39 -3.56 12.72
N GLY A 332 25.18 -2.31 12.33
CA GLY A 332 26.24 -1.35 12.08
C GLY A 332 25.87 -0.47 10.90
N THR A 333 26.11 0.82 11.06
CA THR A 333 26.36 1.74 9.94
C THR A 333 27.47 1.15 9.06
N PRO A 334 27.52 1.42 7.74
CA PRO A 334 28.75 1.22 6.98
C PRO A 334 29.92 1.78 7.79
N ALA A 335 31.00 1.01 7.91
CA ALA A 335 32.14 1.46 8.67
C ALA A 335 32.70 2.73 8.01
N ALA A 336 33.09 3.68 8.84
CA ALA A 336 33.70 4.91 8.35
C ALA A 336 35.01 4.56 7.65
N GLY A 337 35.24 5.10 6.46
CA GLY A 337 36.50 4.95 5.75
C GLY A 337 36.72 3.61 5.05
N GLU A 338 35.79 2.64 5.09
CA GLU A 338 36.00 1.36 4.38
C GLU A 338 35.85 1.45 2.85
N GLY A 339 35.64 2.67 2.32
CA GLY A 339 35.33 2.89 0.92
C GLY A 339 34.00 2.25 0.50
N PHE A 340 33.84 2.03 -0.80
CA PHE A 340 32.64 1.42 -1.36
C PHE A 340 32.58 -0.08 -1.12
N VAL A 341 31.67 -0.49 -0.22
CA VAL A 341 31.38 -1.90 0.06
C VAL A 341 30.20 -2.38 -0.79
N PRO A 342 30.35 -3.43 -1.62
CA PRO A 342 29.27 -3.93 -2.47
C PRO A 342 28.27 -4.82 -1.71
N TYR A 343 26.99 -4.64 -2.03
CA TYR A 343 25.86 -5.41 -1.54
C TYR A 343 25.01 -5.89 -2.71
N GLU A 344 24.72 -7.19 -2.76
CA GLU A 344 23.78 -7.75 -3.73
C GLU A 344 22.36 -7.67 -3.15
N VAL A 345 21.52 -6.78 -3.69
CA VAL A 345 20.14 -6.55 -3.25
C VAL A 345 19.17 -7.31 -4.17
N PRO A 346 18.44 -8.32 -3.68
CA PRO A 346 17.41 -9.01 -4.44
C PRO A 346 16.32 -8.05 -4.87
N SER A 347 15.76 -8.29 -6.05
CA SER A 347 14.55 -7.61 -6.47
C SER A 347 13.42 -7.94 -5.50
N MET A 348 12.57 -6.95 -5.19
CA MET A 348 11.41 -7.18 -4.32
C MET A 348 10.48 -8.27 -4.86
N HIS A 349 10.48 -8.61 -6.16
CA HIS A 349 9.64 -9.68 -6.67
C HIS A 349 10.17 -11.10 -6.47
N THR A 350 11.42 -11.28 -6.03
CA THR A 350 12.03 -12.62 -5.94
C THR A 350 12.04 -13.19 -4.52
N ALA A 351 12.06 -12.35 -3.49
CA ALA A 351 12.11 -12.78 -2.10
C ALA A 351 11.46 -11.76 -1.17
N GLU A 352 10.97 -12.19 0.00
CA GLU A 352 10.50 -11.28 1.08
C GLU A 352 11.66 -10.48 1.71
N THR A 353 12.90 -10.96 1.54
CA THR A 353 14.11 -10.43 2.13
C THR A 353 14.90 -9.69 1.05
N ASN A 354 14.60 -8.41 0.82
CA ASN A 354 14.86 -7.76 -0.48
C ASN A 354 15.29 -6.28 -0.43
N PHE A 355 15.67 -5.77 0.75
CA PHE A 355 16.20 -4.41 0.87
C PHE A 355 17.29 -4.33 1.93
N LEU A 356 18.11 -3.28 1.83
CA LEU A 356 19.01 -2.84 2.89
C LEU A 356 18.27 -1.81 3.74
N ARG A 357 18.42 -1.92 5.07
CA ARG A 357 17.94 -0.91 6.02
C ARG A 357 19.13 -0.36 6.79
N ILE A 358 19.42 0.92 6.60
CA ILE A 358 20.57 1.61 7.16
C ILE A 358 20.05 2.58 8.21
N ALA A 359 20.30 2.31 9.48
CA ALA A 359 19.97 3.26 10.54
C ALA A 359 20.92 4.46 10.43
N ILE A 360 20.35 5.66 10.34
CA ILE A 360 21.10 6.91 10.18
C ILE A 360 20.95 7.77 11.46
N SER A 361 21.35 9.03 11.43
CA SER A 361 21.28 9.94 12.57
C SER A 361 19.85 10.10 13.08
N GLN A 362 19.68 9.95 14.40
CA GLN A 362 18.39 10.06 15.08
C GLN A 362 18.07 11.49 15.51
N THR A 363 18.88 12.46 15.10
CA THR A 363 18.63 13.89 15.32
C THR A 363 17.26 14.28 14.75
N GLY A 364 16.43 14.94 15.55
CA GLY A 364 15.09 15.36 15.16
C GLY A 364 13.99 14.30 15.29
N VAL A 365 14.33 13.03 15.53
CA VAL A 365 13.32 12.00 15.84
C VAL A 365 12.76 12.28 17.24
N ARG A 366 11.44 12.33 17.40
CA ARG A 366 10.81 12.63 18.71
C ARG A 366 10.85 11.39 19.62
N TRP A 367 11.45 11.53 20.79
CA TRP A 367 11.58 10.44 21.75
C TRP A 367 10.37 10.39 22.66
N ALA A 368 9.36 9.60 22.30
CA ALA A 368 8.12 9.48 23.08
C ALA A 368 8.24 8.47 24.23
N GLY A 369 9.32 8.49 25.03
CA GLY A 369 9.47 7.74 26.30
C GLY A 369 9.18 6.22 26.28
N SER A 370 8.95 5.61 25.12
CA SER A 370 8.49 4.23 24.95
C SER A 370 9.68 3.28 24.91
N ARG A 371 9.46 2.01 25.28
CA ARG A 371 10.50 0.96 25.29
C ARG A 371 11.01 0.58 23.90
N ARG A 372 10.33 1.01 22.83
CA ARG A 372 10.76 0.83 21.44
C ARG A 372 10.87 2.23 20.82
N LYS A 373 12.09 2.62 20.48
CA LYS A 373 12.38 3.96 19.97
C LYS A 373 12.01 4.01 18.50
N GLN A 374 11.44 5.14 18.07
CA GLN A 374 11.40 5.47 16.65
C GLN A 374 12.82 5.54 16.14
N GLU A 375 13.05 4.91 15.00
CA GLU A 375 14.32 4.93 14.30
C GLU A 375 14.12 5.56 12.92
N ARG A 376 14.98 6.53 12.62
CA ARG A 376 15.22 7.08 11.29
C ARG A 376 16.19 6.20 10.52
N ALA A 377 15.76 5.75 9.35
CA ALA A 377 16.50 4.82 8.52
C ALA A 377 16.32 5.11 7.03
N VAL A 378 17.36 4.77 6.26
CA VAL A 378 17.33 4.71 4.80
C VAL A 378 17.07 3.28 4.36
N PHE A 379 16.15 3.12 3.42
CA PHE A 379 15.78 1.86 2.79
C PHE A 379 16.27 1.88 1.35
N VAL A 380 17.10 0.90 1.00
CA VAL A 380 17.61 0.73 -0.36
C VAL A 380 17.04 -0.57 -0.91
N SER A 381 16.16 -0.45 -1.91
CA SER A 381 15.44 -1.59 -2.47
C SER A 381 15.58 -1.64 -3.99
N TYR A 382 15.58 -2.84 -4.56
CA TYR A 382 15.63 -3.03 -6.00
C TYR A 382 14.26 -3.46 -6.51
N ARG A 383 13.66 -2.70 -7.43
CA ARG A 383 12.32 -3.01 -7.95
C ARG A 383 12.37 -3.34 -9.42
N VAL A 384 11.78 -4.48 -9.77
CA VAL A 384 11.64 -4.97 -11.14
C VAL A 384 10.21 -5.45 -11.29
N ALA A 385 9.57 -5.07 -12.39
CA ALA A 385 8.27 -5.60 -12.74
C ALA A 385 8.36 -7.11 -12.97
N SER A 386 7.68 -7.90 -12.13
CA SER A 386 7.73 -9.35 -12.28
C SER A 386 7.21 -9.77 -13.66
N PRO A 387 7.90 -10.69 -14.36
CA PRO A 387 7.42 -11.21 -15.64
C PRO A 387 6.25 -12.20 -15.45
N THR A 388 6.00 -12.67 -14.22
CA THR A 388 4.94 -13.62 -13.92
C THR A 388 3.62 -12.86 -13.73
N PRO A 389 2.57 -13.11 -14.53
CA PRO A 389 1.28 -12.44 -14.35
C PRO A 389 0.77 -12.52 -12.90
N GLY A 390 0.35 -11.38 -12.35
CA GLY A 390 -0.07 -11.28 -10.95
C GLY A 390 1.05 -11.35 -9.90
N GLY A 391 2.31 -11.48 -10.31
CA GLY A 391 3.47 -11.39 -9.43
C GLY A 391 3.72 -9.97 -8.91
N TYR A 392 4.61 -9.86 -7.92
CA TYR A 392 4.98 -8.59 -7.29
C TYR A 392 5.43 -7.58 -8.34
N ASP A 393 4.89 -6.36 -8.28
CA ASP A 393 5.21 -5.27 -9.21
C ASP A 393 4.96 -5.56 -10.70
N THR A 394 4.15 -6.55 -11.05
CA THR A 394 3.72 -6.77 -12.46
C THR A 394 3.09 -5.54 -13.12
N GLY A 395 2.51 -4.64 -12.31
CA GLY A 395 1.97 -3.37 -12.76
C GLY A 395 3.01 -2.24 -12.81
N LEU A 396 4.26 -2.43 -12.37
CA LEU A 396 5.23 -1.33 -12.33
C LEU A 396 5.59 -0.89 -13.77
N PRO A 397 5.43 0.39 -14.14
CA PRO A 397 5.79 0.87 -15.47
C PRO A 397 7.23 0.53 -15.85
N ALA A 398 7.47 0.22 -17.13
CA ALA A 398 8.81 -0.15 -17.61
C ALA A 398 9.87 0.93 -17.34
N SER A 399 9.48 2.21 -17.33
CA SER A 399 10.36 3.33 -16.98
C SER A 399 10.81 3.34 -15.51
N LEU A 400 10.05 2.68 -14.63
CA LEU A 400 10.28 2.57 -13.18
C LEU A 400 10.87 1.21 -12.78
N SER A 401 10.76 0.21 -13.65
CA SER A 401 11.31 -1.13 -13.47
C SER A 401 12.83 -1.16 -13.64
N GLY A 402 13.51 -2.01 -12.88
CA GLY A 402 14.95 -2.19 -12.96
C GLY A 402 15.74 -1.04 -12.35
N ARG A 403 15.19 -0.37 -11.32
CA ARG A 403 15.83 0.75 -10.61
C ARG A 403 16.05 0.43 -9.14
N VAL A 404 17.04 1.09 -8.55
CA VAL A 404 17.24 1.11 -7.09
C VAL A 404 16.50 2.30 -6.51
N TRP A 405 15.63 2.04 -5.54
CA TRP A 405 14.79 3.02 -4.87
C TRP A 405 15.35 3.28 -3.49
N VAL A 406 15.60 4.55 -3.19
CA VAL A 406 16.13 5.00 -1.91
C VAL A 406 15.05 5.81 -1.19
N HIS A 407 14.54 5.27 -0.10
CA HIS A 407 13.54 5.92 0.75
C HIS A 407 14.13 6.24 2.12
N GLU A 408 13.78 7.40 2.67
CA GLU A 408 13.97 7.71 4.09
C GLU A 408 12.67 7.49 4.84
N TYR A 409 12.74 6.94 6.04
CA TYR A 409 11.58 6.83 6.89
C TYR A 409 11.93 6.88 8.39
N ASN A 410 11.18 7.71 9.13
CA ASN A 410 11.53 8.14 10.49
C ASN A 410 10.80 7.40 11.60
N GLN A 411 9.83 6.56 11.26
CA GLN A 411 8.97 5.87 12.23
C GLN A 411 9.10 4.36 12.12
N THR A 412 10.34 3.91 12.05
CA THR A 412 10.61 2.48 12.05
C THR A 412 10.86 2.00 13.47
N ALA A 413 10.48 0.75 13.76
CA ALA A 413 10.81 -0.02 14.98
C ALA A 413 9.94 0.17 16.26
N ASP A 414 9.07 1.17 16.38
CA ASP A 414 8.27 1.34 17.61
C ASP A 414 6.94 0.57 17.62
N GLY A 415 6.43 0.21 16.43
CA GLY A 415 5.12 -0.43 16.26
C GLY A 415 3.95 0.48 16.64
N LEU A 416 4.19 1.80 16.73
CA LEU A 416 3.14 2.79 16.91
C LEU A 416 2.41 3.04 15.58
N PRO A 417 1.16 3.55 15.65
CA PRO A 417 0.50 4.17 14.52
C PRO A 417 1.42 5.16 13.82
N LEU A 418 1.45 5.04 12.50
CA LEU A 418 2.20 5.94 11.65
C LEU A 418 1.64 7.38 11.79
N ASP A 419 2.52 8.35 12.00
CA ASP A 419 2.22 9.79 11.92
C ASP A 419 2.07 10.20 10.44
N PRO A 420 0.86 10.53 9.97
CA PRO A 420 0.65 10.89 8.57
C PRO A 420 1.46 12.12 8.12
N ASN A 421 2.01 12.90 9.06
CA ASN A 421 2.88 14.04 8.77
C ASN A 421 4.35 13.64 8.53
N MET A 422 4.71 12.38 8.76
CA MET A 422 6.06 11.83 8.54
C MET A 422 6.03 10.59 7.63
N PRO A 423 5.58 10.73 6.37
CA PRO A 423 5.60 9.65 5.39
C PRO A 423 7.00 9.08 5.12
N PRO A 424 7.09 7.84 4.64
CA PRO A 424 8.26 7.42 3.89
C PRO A 424 8.45 8.38 2.69
N VAL A 425 9.66 8.89 2.54
CA VAL A 425 10.02 9.87 1.51
C VAL A 425 10.98 9.22 0.53
N LEU A 426 10.60 9.13 -0.74
CA LEU A 426 11.49 8.80 -1.83
C LEU A 426 12.53 9.92 -2.00
N LEU A 427 13.79 9.59 -1.71
CA LEU A 427 14.94 10.48 -1.87
C LEU A 427 15.46 10.44 -3.31
N ALA A 428 15.59 9.24 -3.88
CA ALA A 428 16.13 9.06 -5.22
C ALA A 428 15.70 7.75 -5.87
N MET A 429 15.71 7.75 -7.20
CA MET A 429 15.68 6.57 -8.06
C MET A 429 17.01 6.49 -8.79
N LEU A 430 17.83 5.48 -8.49
CA LEU A 430 19.14 5.31 -9.09
C LEU A 430 19.04 4.43 -10.34
N GLU A 431 19.89 4.74 -11.31
CA GLU A 431 20.13 3.92 -12.51
C GLU A 431 21.52 3.29 -12.45
N ALA A 432 21.68 2.13 -13.09
CA ALA A 432 22.95 1.42 -13.12
C ALA A 432 23.99 2.28 -13.86
N ALA A 433 25.20 2.39 -13.30
CA ALA A 433 26.25 3.32 -13.74
C ALA A 433 25.81 4.81 -13.76
N GLY A 434 24.77 5.15 -13.00
CA GLY A 434 24.36 6.53 -12.75
C GLY A 434 25.20 7.22 -11.67
N PRO A 435 24.86 8.48 -11.34
CA PRO A 435 25.55 9.22 -10.29
C PRO A 435 25.34 8.58 -8.91
N THR A 436 26.37 8.70 -8.06
CA THR A 436 26.29 8.36 -6.63
C THR A 436 25.34 9.31 -5.92
N LEU A 437 24.44 8.77 -5.10
CA LEU A 437 23.62 9.55 -4.19
C LEU A 437 24.39 9.78 -2.90
N ALA A 438 24.69 11.04 -2.58
CA ALA A 438 25.23 11.44 -1.29
C ALA A 438 24.12 11.95 -0.37
N LEU A 439 24.01 11.38 0.82
CA LEU A 439 23.12 11.82 1.90
C LEU A 439 23.96 12.49 2.99
N PRO A 440 24.09 13.83 2.98
CA PRO A 440 24.89 14.54 3.96
C PRO A 440 24.27 14.43 5.35
N ASP A 441 25.13 14.52 6.36
CA ASP A 441 24.82 14.41 7.78
C ASP A 441 24.05 13.12 8.16
N ALA A 442 24.22 12.06 7.35
CA ALA A 442 23.56 10.79 7.56
C ALA A 442 23.95 10.16 8.88
N PHE A 443 25.16 10.39 9.41
CA PHE A 443 25.58 9.79 10.69
C PHE A 443 25.97 10.82 11.76
N GLY A 444 25.75 12.11 11.49
CA GLY A 444 26.20 13.21 12.32
C GLY A 444 26.71 14.35 11.43
N ALA A 445 26.93 15.53 12.01
CA ALA A 445 27.45 16.66 11.26
C ALA A 445 28.83 16.31 10.66
N GLY A 446 28.97 16.42 9.33
CA GLY A 446 30.22 16.11 8.61
C GLY A 446 30.31 14.69 8.04
N ASP A 447 29.42 13.78 8.43
CA ASP A 447 29.40 12.41 7.90
C ASP A 447 28.33 12.27 6.80
N ALA A 448 28.66 11.65 5.66
CA ALA A 448 27.66 11.32 4.64
C ALA A 448 27.55 9.82 4.37
N LEU A 449 26.40 9.43 3.83
CA LEU A 449 26.18 8.11 3.27
C LEU A 449 26.13 8.23 1.74
N HIS A 450 27.04 7.56 1.07
CA HIS A 450 27.08 7.45 -0.39
C HIS A 450 26.48 6.12 -0.83
N ILE A 451 25.62 6.18 -1.84
CA ILE A 451 24.91 5.01 -2.39
C ILE A 451 25.11 5.00 -3.90
N ARG A 452 25.78 3.97 -4.41
CA ARG A 452 26.12 3.81 -5.83
C ARG A 452 25.45 2.57 -6.41
N PHE A 453 24.76 2.71 -7.55
CA PHE A 453 24.15 1.58 -8.25
C PHE A 453 25.06 1.11 -9.38
N VAL A 454 25.69 -0.05 -9.18
CA VAL A 454 26.77 -0.55 -10.04
C VAL A 454 26.21 -1.34 -11.23
N SER A 455 25.47 -2.40 -10.95
CA SER A 455 25.03 -3.37 -11.96
C SER A 455 23.68 -3.98 -11.60
N LYS A 456 22.96 -4.49 -12.60
CA LYS A 456 21.64 -5.10 -12.40
C LYS A 456 21.41 -6.32 -13.27
N SER A 457 20.64 -7.25 -12.73
CA SER A 457 20.00 -8.36 -13.44
C SER A 457 18.48 -8.24 -13.30
N ASN A 458 17.72 -9.18 -13.84
CA ASN A 458 16.27 -9.19 -13.58
C ASN A 458 15.94 -9.51 -12.12
N THR A 459 16.85 -10.13 -11.36
CA THR A 459 16.54 -10.67 -10.03
C THR A 459 17.30 -10.02 -8.90
N THR A 460 18.40 -9.31 -9.19
CA THR A 460 19.31 -8.71 -8.20
C THR A 460 19.95 -7.44 -8.75
N ALA A 461 20.37 -6.56 -7.84
CA ALA A 461 21.17 -5.36 -8.13
C ALA A 461 22.40 -5.34 -7.24
N THR A 462 23.54 -4.94 -7.78
CA THR A 462 24.73 -4.62 -6.98
C THR A 462 24.70 -3.15 -6.62
N VAL A 463 24.59 -2.87 -5.32
CA VAL A 463 24.64 -1.52 -4.75
C VAL A 463 25.85 -1.42 -3.85
N GLU A 464 26.65 -0.37 -4.02
CA GLU A 464 27.75 -0.09 -3.12
C GLU A 464 27.37 1.03 -2.15
N LEU A 465 27.78 0.86 -0.89
CA LEU A 465 27.61 1.86 0.15
C LEU A 465 28.99 2.30 0.64
N CYS A 466 29.15 3.60 0.85
CA CYS A 466 30.32 4.16 1.52
C CYS A 466 29.88 5.19 2.56
N ARG A 467 30.56 5.22 3.70
CA ARG A 467 30.38 6.27 4.72
C ARG A 467 31.67 7.06 4.78
N ASN A 468 31.60 8.32 4.35
CA ASN A 468 32.69 9.24 4.55
C ASN A 468 32.53 9.95 5.90
N THR A 469 33.66 10.31 6.49
CA THR A 469 33.75 11.16 7.68
C THR A 469 34.39 12.51 7.35
N LEU A 470 34.93 12.65 6.15
CA LEU A 470 35.54 13.87 5.63
C LEU A 470 35.08 14.13 4.21
N ALA A 471 35.27 15.37 3.75
CA ALA A 471 34.98 15.77 2.38
C ALA A 471 36.19 15.56 1.44
N VAL A 472 37.40 15.53 2.00
CA VAL A 472 38.72 15.45 1.35
C VAL A 472 39.68 14.83 2.37
N GLU A 473 40.59 13.95 1.92
CA GLU A 473 41.67 13.41 2.76
C GLU A 473 42.85 14.38 2.88
N ASN A 474 43.58 14.37 4.00
CA ASN A 474 44.74 15.26 4.20
C ASN A 474 45.80 14.59 5.08
N VAL A 475 47.07 14.75 4.69
CA VAL A 475 48.25 14.32 5.43
C VAL A 475 48.34 14.99 6.82
N GLU A 476 47.94 16.26 6.94
CA GLU A 476 48.03 17.00 8.22
C GLU A 476 47.08 16.46 9.29
N ASP A 477 45.90 16.01 8.89
CA ASP A 477 44.86 15.47 9.78
C ASP A 477 45.01 13.96 10.00
N GLY A 478 46.01 13.34 9.35
CA GLY A 478 46.35 11.92 9.49
C GLY A 478 45.35 10.97 8.86
N THR A 479 44.51 11.46 7.95
CA THR A 479 43.54 10.64 7.21
C THR A 479 44.12 10.08 5.92
N CYS A 480 45.26 10.62 5.46
CA CYS A 480 46.09 9.93 4.49
C CYS A 480 46.99 8.89 5.18
N PHE A 481 47.19 7.75 4.51
CA PHE A 481 48.06 6.64 4.93
C PHE A 481 47.52 5.81 6.10
N ASP A 482 46.21 5.81 6.32
CA ASP A 482 45.53 4.98 7.32
C ASP A 482 44.86 3.72 6.71
N ALA A 483 45.03 3.52 5.38
CA ALA A 483 44.43 2.45 4.58
C ALA A 483 42.90 2.51 4.48
N LEU A 484 42.32 3.69 4.67
CA LEU A 484 40.90 3.99 4.52
C LEU A 484 40.67 4.92 3.32
N ASP A 485 39.42 4.94 2.85
CA ASP A 485 38.85 5.88 1.87
C ASP A 485 37.86 6.76 2.65
N ASN A 486 38.40 7.78 3.34
CA ASN A 486 37.65 8.59 4.31
C ASN A 486 36.70 9.60 3.67
N ASP A 487 36.78 9.81 2.36
CA ASP A 487 35.98 10.78 1.60
C ASP A 487 35.00 10.14 0.59
N CYS A 488 35.12 8.83 0.35
CA CYS A 488 34.32 8.02 -0.58
C CYS A 488 34.52 8.37 -2.06
N ASP A 489 35.72 8.73 -2.49
CA ASP A 489 36.05 8.92 -3.90
C ASP A 489 36.39 7.58 -4.62
N GLY A 490 36.67 6.54 -3.84
CA GLY A 490 37.00 5.19 -4.29
C GLY A 490 38.50 4.90 -4.43
N LEU A 491 39.36 5.80 -3.95
CA LEU A 491 40.81 5.67 -3.86
C LEU A 491 41.21 5.66 -2.38
N THR A 492 42.43 5.19 -2.08
CA THR A 492 42.94 5.09 -0.71
C THR A 492 44.38 5.55 -0.69
N ASP A 493 44.76 6.36 0.31
CA ASP A 493 46.13 6.72 0.60
C ASP A 493 46.90 7.26 -0.64
N PHE A 494 48.04 6.64 -1.01
CA PHE A 494 48.88 7.08 -2.12
C PHE A 494 48.19 7.07 -3.49
N ASP A 495 47.14 6.28 -3.64
CA ASP A 495 46.36 6.24 -4.88
C ASP A 495 45.37 7.42 -4.96
N ASP A 496 45.06 8.06 -3.82
CA ASP A 496 44.24 9.26 -3.73
C ASP A 496 45.07 10.52 -4.06
N PRO A 497 44.65 11.31 -5.09
CA PRO A 497 45.26 12.60 -5.40
C PRO A 497 45.30 13.62 -4.24
N ASP A 498 44.37 13.54 -3.29
CA ASP A 498 44.30 14.44 -2.13
C ASP A 498 45.40 14.14 -1.09
N CYS A 499 46.03 12.96 -1.18
CA CYS A 499 47.13 12.52 -0.33
C CYS A 499 48.55 12.69 -0.94
N GLN A 500 48.67 13.39 -2.08
CA GLN A 500 49.93 13.69 -2.77
C GLN A 500 50.40 15.12 -2.51
#